data_AF-R7ERT1-F1
#
_entry.id   AF-R7ERT1-F1
#
_cell.length_a   1.000
_cell.length_b   1.000
_cell.length_c   1.000
_cell.angle_alpha   90.00
_cell.angle_beta   90.00
_cell.angle_gamma   90.00
#
_symmetry.space_group_name_H-M   'P 1'
#
loop_
_entity.id
_entity.type
_entity.pdbx_description
1 polymer ?
#
loop_
_entity_poly.entity_id
_entity_poly.type
_entity_poly.pdbx_seq_one_letter_code
_entity_poly.pdbx_strand_id
1 'polypeptide(L)'
;MVLALFILLFVIIALVACKYIYFVIKRSRLLFKLKKANAKVTGTHKFWFLGTRGGEKCDFYVETEKEILSVKLFNCDDHRFSKLVLTDDRHFFFRKRAVFVSMSPGASDVYVDGRRMSRPDYDFNYRPHVEWKDKAMKNVLLVNPTCREIIRKPERGDEIILGAGDVINNMTVMSLSSLIKYINSQT
;
A
#
# COMPACT_ATOMS: atom_id res chain seq x y z
N MET A 1 -22.31 -20.88 -30.40
CA MET A 1 -22.13 -20.97 -28.94
C MET A 1 -20.65 -21.07 -28.54
N VAL A 2 -19.85 -21.95 -29.15
CA VAL A 2 -18.43 -22.15 -28.81
C VAL A 2 -17.57 -20.88 -28.98
N LEU A 3 -17.71 -20.16 -30.11
CA LEU A 3 -16.96 -18.92 -30.35
C LEU A 3 -17.27 -17.82 -29.31
N ALA A 4 -18.54 -17.66 -28.94
CA ALA A 4 -18.96 -16.68 -27.93
C ALA A 4 -18.37 -16.98 -26.54
N LEU A 5 -18.25 -18.27 -26.18
CA LEU A 5 -17.62 -18.70 -24.94
C LEU A 5 -16.11 -18.35 -24.92
N PHE A 6 -15.39 -18.57 -26.02
CA PHE A 6 -13.98 -18.22 -26.14
C PHE A 6 -13.75 -16.70 -26.06
N ILE A 7 -14.58 -15.91 -26.72
CA ILE A 7 -14.51 -14.44 -26.63
C ILE A 7 -14.75 -13.97 -25.19
N LEU A 8 -15.76 -14.51 -24.53
CA LEU A 8 -16.05 -14.17 -23.13
C LEU A 8 -14.88 -14.53 -22.20
N LEU A 9 -14.31 -15.72 -22.36
CA LEU A 9 -13.16 -16.18 -21.59
C LEU A 9 -11.95 -15.26 -21.81
N PHE A 10 -11.67 -14.89 -23.07
CA PHE A 10 -10.59 -13.97 -23.41
C PHE A 10 -10.77 -12.60 -22.74
N VAL A 11 -11.98 -12.04 -22.76
CA VAL A 11 -12.29 -10.76 -22.10
C VAL A 11 -12.06 -10.85 -20.59
N ILE A 12 -12.51 -11.93 -19.94
CA ILE A 12 -12.29 -12.13 -18.49
C ILE A 12 -10.79 -12.20 -18.18
N ILE A 13 -10.03 -12.99 -18.95
CA ILE A 13 -8.57 -13.10 -18.79
C ILE A 13 -7.90 -11.74 -18.98
N ALA A 14 -8.27 -11.00 -20.03
CA ALA A 14 -7.72 -9.68 -20.30
C ALA A 14 -7.99 -8.69 -19.18
N LEU A 15 -9.22 -8.66 -18.63
CA LEU A 15 -9.59 -7.79 -17.52
C LEU A 15 -8.80 -8.12 -16.24
N VAL A 16 -8.60 -9.41 -15.95
CA VAL A 16 -7.80 -9.85 -14.81
C VAL A 16 -6.33 -9.48 -15.02
N ALA A 17 -5.76 -9.78 -16.19
CA ALA A 17 -4.37 -9.46 -16.54
C ALA A 17 -4.09 -7.96 -16.46
N CYS A 18 -5.01 -7.10 -16.93
CA CYS A 18 -4.89 -5.64 -16.83
C CYS A 18 -4.69 -5.15 -15.40
N LYS A 19 -5.34 -5.77 -14.40
CA LYS A 19 -5.13 -5.42 -12.98
C LYS A 19 -3.71 -5.74 -12.51
N TYR A 20 -3.20 -6.92 -12.87
CA TYR A 20 -1.84 -7.33 -12.52
C TYR A 20 -0.78 -6.49 -13.24
N ILE A 21 -0.97 -6.20 -14.54
CA ILE A 21 -0.07 -5.34 -15.32
C ILE A 21 0.02 -3.94 -14.67
N TYR A 22 -1.13 -3.36 -14.32
CA TYR A 22 -1.15 -2.06 -13.65
C TYR A 22 -0.40 -2.07 -12.30
N PHE A 23 -0.61 -3.12 -11.49
CA PHE A 23 0.11 -3.31 -10.24
C PHE A 23 1.62 -3.32 -10.48
N VAL A 24 2.10 -4.14 -11.41
CA VAL A 24 3.53 -4.23 -11.77
C VAL A 24 4.06 -2.87 -12.23
N ILE A 25 3.34 -2.14 -13.08
CA ILE A 25 3.74 -0.79 -13.52
C ILE A 25 3.96 0.14 -12.33
N LYS A 26 3.05 0.14 -11.34
CA LYS A 26 3.18 1.00 -10.15
C LYS A 26 4.33 0.59 -9.23
N ARG A 27 4.59 -0.72 -9.10
CA ARG A 27 5.76 -1.23 -8.36
C ARG A 27 7.08 -0.91 -9.06
N SER A 28 7.13 -1.02 -10.38
CA SER A 28 8.30 -0.61 -11.17
C SER A 28 8.56 0.90 -11.07
N ARG A 29 7.52 1.72 -11.01
CA ARG A 29 7.66 3.18 -10.77
C ARG A 29 8.24 3.48 -9.38
N LEU A 30 7.86 2.72 -8.34
CA LEU A 30 8.47 2.82 -7.02
C LEU A 30 9.98 2.57 -7.11
N LEU A 31 10.38 1.46 -7.73
CA LEU A 31 11.78 1.10 -7.91
C LEU A 31 12.56 2.21 -8.63
N PHE A 32 12.03 2.71 -9.74
CA PHE A 32 12.66 3.77 -10.52
C PHE A 32 12.81 5.07 -9.73
N LYS A 33 11.76 5.50 -9.01
CA LYS A 33 11.81 6.72 -8.21
C LYS A 33 12.79 6.62 -7.05
N LEU A 34 12.84 5.48 -6.37
CA LEU A 34 13.79 5.24 -5.28
C LEU A 34 15.24 5.27 -5.78
N LYS A 35 15.54 4.65 -6.93
CA LYS A 35 16.86 4.73 -7.56
C LYS A 35 17.28 6.16 -7.92
N LYS A 36 16.31 7.02 -8.26
CA LYS A 36 16.56 8.44 -8.58
C LYS A 36 16.73 9.32 -7.34
N ALA A 37 16.20 8.93 -6.19
CA ALA A 37 16.17 9.76 -4.97
C ALA A 37 17.51 9.83 -4.21
N ASN A 38 18.63 9.40 -4.83
CA ASN A 38 19.98 9.36 -4.27
C ASN A 38 20.13 8.68 -2.89
N ALA A 39 19.13 7.88 -2.48
CA ALA A 39 19.17 7.15 -1.23
C ALA A 39 19.61 5.71 -1.44
N LYS A 40 20.31 5.15 -0.46
CA LYS A 40 20.77 3.76 -0.53
C LYS A 40 19.63 2.83 -0.13
N VAL A 41 19.24 1.95 -1.04
CA VAL A 41 18.10 1.05 -0.86
C VAL A 41 18.57 -0.39 -0.74
N THR A 42 18.15 -1.08 0.32
CA THR A 42 18.50 -2.47 0.60
C THR A 42 17.24 -3.31 0.68
N GLY A 43 17.03 -4.22 -0.28
CA GLY A 43 15.91 -5.16 -0.25
C GLY A 43 16.15 -6.32 0.71
N THR A 44 15.10 -6.79 1.39
CA THR A 44 15.21 -7.93 2.34
C THR A 44 15.06 -9.29 1.69
N HIS A 45 14.54 -9.33 0.46
CA HIS A 45 14.29 -10.54 -0.31
C HIS A 45 14.32 -10.25 -1.83
N LYS A 46 14.32 -11.31 -2.65
CA LYS A 46 14.25 -11.19 -4.12
C LYS A 46 12.94 -10.52 -4.53
N PHE A 47 13.01 -9.58 -5.47
CA PHE A 47 11.86 -8.79 -5.94
C PHE A 47 11.10 -8.02 -4.85
N TRP A 48 11.84 -7.53 -3.84
CA TRP A 48 11.30 -6.73 -2.73
C TRP A 48 10.32 -5.62 -3.12
N PHE A 49 10.50 -5.00 -4.30
CA PHE A 49 9.65 -3.91 -4.77
C PHE A 49 8.22 -4.36 -5.13
N LEU A 50 7.97 -5.66 -5.32
CA LEU A 50 6.63 -6.23 -5.47
C LEU A 50 5.92 -6.39 -4.12
N GLY A 51 6.70 -6.58 -3.05
CA GLY A 51 6.22 -6.82 -1.69
C GLY A 51 5.76 -8.26 -1.46
N THR A 52 5.80 -8.70 -0.21
CA THR A 52 5.27 -10.00 0.21
C THR A 52 3.86 -9.85 0.79
N ARG A 53 2.86 -10.44 0.13
CA ARG A 53 1.49 -10.48 0.66
C ARG A 53 1.46 -11.37 1.90
N GLY A 54 1.24 -10.76 3.06
CA GLY A 54 1.18 -11.49 4.34
C GLY A 54 2.53 -11.82 4.97
N GLY A 55 3.66 -11.41 4.37
CA GLY A 55 4.97 -11.56 5.01
C GLY A 55 5.12 -10.60 6.19
N GLU A 56 5.67 -11.07 7.31
CA GLU A 56 5.92 -10.28 8.52
C GLU A 56 7.09 -9.30 8.34
N LYS A 57 8.15 -9.75 7.66
CA LYS A 57 9.36 -8.93 7.47
C LYS A 57 9.06 -7.69 6.64
N CYS A 58 9.73 -6.58 6.94
CA CYS A 58 9.77 -5.42 6.03
C CYS A 58 10.30 -5.85 4.65
N ASP A 59 9.86 -5.14 3.61
CA ASP A 59 10.22 -5.53 2.24
C ASP A 59 11.56 -4.94 1.83
N PHE A 60 11.87 -3.72 2.26
CA PHE A 60 13.14 -3.06 2.00
C PHE A 60 13.42 -1.95 2.98
N TYR A 61 14.64 -1.44 2.91
CA TYR A 61 15.14 -0.35 3.70
C TYR A 61 15.63 0.79 2.82
N VAL A 62 15.48 2.01 3.32
CA VAL A 62 16.05 3.21 2.70
C VAL A 62 16.91 3.91 3.74
N GLU A 63 18.21 3.92 3.50
CA GLU A 63 19.17 4.65 4.31
C GLU A 63 19.26 6.10 3.81
N THR A 64 18.95 7.05 4.69
CA THR A 64 19.18 8.49 4.48
C THR A 64 20.37 8.93 5.33
N GLU A 65 20.72 10.22 5.32
CA GLU A 65 21.81 10.74 6.16
C GLU A 65 21.49 10.60 7.65
N LYS A 66 20.23 10.83 8.04
CA LYS A 66 19.82 10.94 9.45
C LYS A 66 19.27 9.65 10.04
N GLU A 67 18.59 8.83 9.24
CA GLU A 67 17.87 7.66 9.75
C GLU A 67 17.75 6.56 8.70
N ILE A 68 17.20 5.42 9.10
CA ILE A 68 16.84 4.34 8.19
C ILE A 68 15.33 4.12 8.20
N LEU A 69 14.73 4.20 7.03
CA LEU A 69 13.33 3.87 6.82
C LEU A 69 13.22 2.35 6.61
N SER A 70 12.54 1.67 7.53
CA SER A 70 12.16 0.27 7.37
C SER A 70 10.78 0.22 6.74
N VAL A 71 10.70 -0.25 5.50
CA VAL A 71 9.51 -0.07 4.66
C VAL A 71 8.81 -1.40 4.42
N LYS A 72 7.54 -1.45 4.83
CA LYS A 72 6.60 -2.52 4.46
C LYS A 72 5.64 -2.02 3.39
N LEU A 73 5.56 -2.77 2.31
CA LEU A 73 4.67 -2.50 1.19
C LEU A 73 3.27 -3.01 1.49
N PHE A 74 2.32 -2.08 1.48
CA PHE A 74 0.92 -2.39 1.61
C PHE A 74 0.22 -2.26 0.26
N ASN A 75 -0.45 -3.33 -0.16
CA ASN A 75 -1.15 -3.33 -1.45
C ASN A 75 -2.60 -2.89 -1.29
N CYS A 76 -3.07 -2.06 -2.22
CA CYS A 76 -4.48 -1.79 -2.39
C CYS A 76 -4.94 -2.34 -3.75
N ASP A 77 -5.67 -3.46 -3.72
CA ASP A 77 -6.12 -4.18 -4.90
C ASP A 77 -7.09 -3.33 -5.77
N ASP A 78 -7.86 -2.41 -5.17
CA ASP A 78 -8.89 -1.60 -5.84
C ASP A 78 -8.74 -0.09 -5.61
N HIS A 79 -7.58 0.42 -5.98
CA HIS A 79 -7.10 1.77 -5.67
C HIS A 79 -8.02 2.96 -6.06
N ARG A 80 -8.87 2.87 -7.10
CA ARG A 80 -9.67 4.03 -7.57
C ARG A 80 -11.00 4.19 -6.84
N PHE A 81 -11.57 3.09 -6.39
CA PHE A 81 -12.93 3.06 -5.84
C PHE A 81 -12.99 2.53 -4.42
N SER A 82 -11.85 2.16 -3.83
CA SER A 82 -11.77 1.76 -2.44
C SER A 82 -11.07 2.78 -1.56
N LYS A 83 -11.54 2.85 -0.33
CA LYS A 83 -10.85 3.45 0.81
C LYS A 83 -10.22 2.31 1.61
N LEU A 84 -8.98 2.50 2.06
CA LEU A 84 -8.32 1.58 3.00
C LEU A 84 -8.67 2.02 4.40
N VAL A 85 -9.37 1.19 5.17
CA VAL A 85 -9.65 1.45 6.58
C VAL A 85 -8.72 0.59 7.42
N LEU A 86 -7.91 1.23 8.25
CA LEU A 86 -7.02 0.61 9.22
C LEU A 86 -7.61 0.77 10.62
N THR A 87 -7.64 -0.30 11.40
CA THR A 87 -8.11 -0.28 12.78
C THR A 87 -6.94 -0.36 13.75
N ASP A 88 -7.13 0.18 14.96
CA ASP A 88 -6.10 0.18 15.99
C ASP A 88 -5.75 -1.25 16.46
N ASP A 89 -6.72 -2.17 16.43
CA ASP A 89 -6.55 -3.58 16.76
C ASP A 89 -5.86 -4.44 15.68
N ARG A 90 -5.03 -3.81 14.82
CA ARG A 90 -4.22 -4.46 13.77
C ARG A 90 -5.04 -5.16 12.68
N HIS A 91 -6.25 -4.69 12.41
CA HIS A 91 -7.02 -5.15 11.26
C HIS A 91 -7.12 -4.07 10.19
N PHE A 92 -7.59 -4.48 9.02
CA PHE A 92 -7.94 -3.58 7.95
C PHE A 92 -9.07 -4.16 7.11
N PHE A 93 -9.75 -3.29 6.38
CA PHE A 93 -10.67 -3.68 5.33
C PHE A 93 -10.68 -2.63 4.23
N PHE A 94 -11.12 -3.04 3.05
CA PHE A 94 -11.37 -2.11 1.95
C PHE A 94 -12.84 -1.75 1.94
N ARG A 95 -13.13 -0.46 2.06
CA ARG A 95 -14.47 0.08 1.89
C ARG A 95 -14.64 0.47 0.42
N LYS A 96 -15.49 -0.25 -0.31
CA LYS A 96 -15.67 -0.08 -1.76
C LYS A 96 -16.86 0.82 -2.05
N ARG A 97 -16.71 1.70 -3.03
CA ARG A 97 -17.84 2.46 -3.60
C ARG A 97 -18.74 1.51 -4.40
N ALA A 98 -20.00 1.44 -4.01
CA ALA A 98 -21.08 0.85 -4.77
C ALA A 98 -21.91 1.99 -5.38
N VAL A 99 -22.05 1.98 -6.70
CA VAL A 99 -22.90 2.93 -7.41
C VAL A 99 -24.21 2.22 -7.70
N PHE A 100 -25.29 2.68 -7.06
CA PHE A 100 -26.64 2.24 -7.39
C PHE A 100 -27.20 3.22 -8.42
N VAL A 101 -27.46 2.72 -9.63
CA VAL A 101 -28.18 3.48 -10.65
C VAL A 101 -29.66 3.18 -10.44
N SER A 102 -30.38 4.13 -9.85
CA SER A 102 -31.85 4.04 -9.77
C SER A 102 -32.47 4.49 -11.10
N MET A 103 -33.71 4.07 -11.38
CA MET A 103 -34.46 4.53 -12.56
C MET A 103 -34.92 5.99 -12.45
N SER A 104 -34.67 6.68 -11.33
CA SER A 104 -34.93 8.11 -11.14
C SER A 104 -33.62 8.91 -11.28
N PRO A 105 -33.68 10.23 -11.61
CA PRO A 105 -32.47 11.02 -11.79
C PRO A 105 -31.75 11.19 -10.46
N GLY A 106 -30.69 10.40 -10.26
CA GLY A 106 -29.86 10.42 -9.06
C GLY A 106 -29.05 9.15 -8.93
N ALA A 107 -27.72 9.29 -8.89
CA ALA A 107 -26.83 8.22 -8.46
C ALA A 107 -26.47 8.49 -6.99
N SER A 108 -26.84 7.57 -6.10
CA SER A 108 -26.41 7.60 -4.71
C SER A 108 -25.12 6.79 -4.57
N ASP A 109 -24.07 7.47 -4.13
CA ASP A 109 -22.81 6.82 -3.77
C ASP A 109 -22.94 6.18 -2.40
N VAL A 110 -23.02 4.85 -2.37
CA VAL A 110 -22.99 4.07 -1.13
C VAL A 110 -21.63 3.43 -1.00
N TYR A 111 -21.08 3.39 0.22
CA TYR A 111 -19.86 2.66 0.49
C TYR A 111 -20.18 1.39 1.29
N VAL A 112 -19.60 0.27 0.86
CA VAL A 112 -19.81 -1.03 1.50
C VAL A 112 -18.48 -1.51 2.08
N ASP A 113 -18.53 -1.87 3.36
CA ASP A 113 -17.37 -2.41 4.08
C ASP A 113 -17.11 -3.84 3.59
N GLY A 114 -15.88 -4.06 3.13
CA GLY A 114 -15.41 -5.39 2.77
C GLY A 114 -15.12 -6.25 4.00
N ARG A 115 -14.66 -7.48 3.73
CA ARG A 115 -14.23 -8.41 4.77
C ARG A 115 -13.08 -7.81 5.59
N ARG A 116 -13.20 -7.88 6.91
CA ARG A 116 -12.13 -7.58 7.85
C ARG A 116 -11.00 -8.60 7.75
N MET A 117 -9.78 -8.11 7.58
CA MET A 117 -8.56 -8.91 7.47
C MET A 117 -7.59 -8.53 8.57
N SER A 118 -6.88 -9.51 9.12
CA SER A 118 -5.80 -9.25 10.06
C SER A 118 -4.55 -8.80 9.31
N ARG A 119 -3.77 -7.92 9.95
CA ARG A 119 -2.44 -7.53 9.50
C ARG A 119 -1.41 -8.26 10.36
N PRO A 120 -0.35 -8.84 9.77
CA PRO A 120 0.73 -9.44 10.54
C PRO A 120 1.40 -8.41 11.46
N ASP A 121 2.05 -8.90 12.51
CA ASP A 121 2.97 -8.07 13.27
C ASP A 121 4.25 -7.91 12.46
N TYR A 122 4.46 -6.71 11.91
CA TYR A 122 5.55 -6.53 10.97
C TYR A 122 6.88 -6.41 11.71
N ASP A 123 7.83 -7.26 11.33
CA ASP A 123 9.21 -7.16 11.78
C ASP A 123 9.95 -6.13 10.92
N PHE A 124 9.98 -4.90 11.42
CA PHE A 124 10.76 -3.79 10.85
C PHE A 124 12.24 -3.83 11.22
N ASN A 125 12.66 -4.73 12.11
CA ASN A 125 14.03 -4.84 12.62
C ASN A 125 14.82 -5.98 11.94
N TYR A 126 14.25 -6.67 10.96
CA TYR A 126 14.89 -7.77 10.25
C TYR A 126 16.16 -7.30 9.49
N ARG A 127 17.36 -7.54 10.02
CA ARG A 127 18.64 -7.08 9.42
C ARG A 127 19.35 -8.21 8.66
N PRO A 128 19.13 -8.39 7.34
CA PRO A 128 19.99 -9.25 6.55
C PRO A 128 21.30 -8.50 6.26
N HIS A 129 22.37 -8.89 6.95
CA HIS A 129 23.77 -8.65 6.54
C HIS A 129 24.30 -7.20 6.57
N VAL A 130 23.68 -6.26 7.29
CA VAL A 130 24.23 -4.90 7.43
C VAL A 130 24.16 -4.40 8.88
N GLU A 131 25.30 -3.98 9.43
CA GLU A 131 25.36 -3.26 10.71
C GLU A 131 25.10 -1.77 10.46
N TRP A 132 23.90 -1.31 10.82
CA TRP A 132 23.60 0.11 10.90
C TRP A 132 23.90 0.59 12.30
N LYS A 133 25.18 0.95 12.53
CA LYS A 133 25.59 1.59 13.76
C LYS A 133 25.03 3.02 13.75
N ASP A 134 24.34 3.37 14.82
CA ASP A 134 24.02 4.76 15.24
C ASP A 134 22.92 5.53 14.50
N LYS A 135 22.15 4.91 13.61
CA LYS A 135 20.99 5.56 12.96
C LYS A 135 19.65 5.05 13.51
N ALA A 136 18.74 5.97 13.81
CA ALA A 136 17.39 5.64 14.24
C ALA A 136 16.63 4.92 13.12
N MET A 137 15.75 3.99 13.50
CA MET A 137 14.86 3.30 12.55
C MET A 137 13.46 3.90 12.59
N LYS A 138 12.91 4.16 11.41
CA LYS A 138 11.53 4.62 11.23
C LYS A 138 10.72 3.59 10.47
N ASN A 139 9.68 3.07 11.11
CA ASN A 139 8.79 2.08 10.53
C ASN A 139 7.81 2.76 9.59
N VAL A 140 7.79 2.35 8.33
CA VAL A 140 6.97 2.94 7.27
C VAL A 140 6.05 1.90 6.66
N LEU A 141 4.75 2.15 6.72
CA LEU A 141 3.76 1.42 5.94
C LEU A 141 3.52 2.18 4.63
N LEU A 142 4.12 1.69 3.53
CA LEU A 142 4.03 2.32 2.23
C LEU A 142 2.84 1.75 1.45
N VAL A 143 1.77 2.53 1.35
CA VAL A 143 0.60 2.20 0.54
C VAL A 143 0.91 2.52 -0.92
N ASN A 144 1.20 1.48 -1.71
CA ASN A 144 1.49 1.61 -3.13
C ASN A 144 1.03 0.36 -3.88
N PRO A 145 0.11 0.45 -4.86
CA PRO A 145 -0.58 1.66 -5.32
C PRO A 145 -1.43 2.32 -4.22
N THR A 146 -1.51 3.65 -4.23
CA THR A 146 -2.32 4.42 -3.27
C THR A 146 -3.81 4.25 -3.55
N CYS A 147 -4.63 4.11 -2.51
CA CYS A 147 -6.09 4.14 -2.59
C CYS A 147 -6.63 5.58 -2.66
N ARG A 148 -7.96 5.73 -2.75
CA ARG A 148 -8.62 7.05 -2.74
C ARG A 148 -8.34 7.78 -1.43
N GLU A 149 -8.56 7.09 -0.32
CA GLU A 149 -8.37 7.60 1.04
C GLU A 149 -7.86 6.45 1.92
N ILE A 150 -6.97 6.78 2.84
CA ILE A 150 -6.58 5.90 3.94
C ILE A 150 -7.27 6.46 5.18
N ILE A 151 -7.95 5.61 5.94
CA ILE A 151 -8.75 5.99 7.11
C ILE A 151 -8.24 5.20 8.30
N ARG A 152 -8.10 5.87 9.44
CA ARG A 152 -7.98 5.23 10.75
C ARG A 152 -9.34 5.17 11.40
N LYS A 153 -9.73 3.98 11.83
CA LYS A 153 -10.94 3.75 12.62
C LYS A 153 -10.52 3.38 14.05
N PRO A 154 -10.59 4.31 15.01
CA PRO A 154 -10.30 4.02 16.40
C PRO A 154 -11.37 3.09 17.00
N GLU A 155 -11.07 2.43 18.13
CA GLU A 155 -12.05 1.61 18.85
C GLU A 155 -13.22 2.44 19.39
N ARG A 156 -12.95 3.71 19.72
CA ARG A 156 -13.93 4.70 20.17
C ARG A 156 -13.66 6.03 19.47
N GLY A 157 -14.73 6.66 19.00
CA GLY A 157 -14.68 7.95 18.30
C GLY A 157 -14.85 7.85 16.79
N ASP A 158 -14.68 8.99 16.13
CA ASP A 158 -14.93 9.12 14.70
C ASP A 158 -13.76 8.61 13.85
N GLU A 159 -14.08 8.24 12.61
CA GLU A 159 -13.08 7.88 11.62
C GLU A 159 -12.23 9.09 11.21
N ILE A 160 -10.91 8.90 11.13
CA ILE A 160 -9.95 9.95 10.81
C ILE A 160 -9.31 9.63 9.46
N ILE A 161 -9.34 10.57 8.52
CA ILE A 161 -8.62 10.43 7.26
C ILE A 161 -7.12 10.60 7.54
N LEU A 162 -6.35 9.56 7.24
CA LEU A 162 -4.90 9.55 7.40
C LEU A 162 -4.23 10.24 6.20
N GLY A 163 -3.46 11.27 6.49
CA GLY A 163 -2.55 11.96 5.61
C GLY A 163 -1.15 11.32 5.55
N ALA A 164 -0.27 12.02 4.85
CA ALA A 164 1.12 11.63 4.71
C ALA A 164 1.91 11.92 6.00
N GLY A 165 2.43 10.88 6.64
CA GLY A 165 3.20 11.03 7.88
C GLY A 165 2.43 10.69 9.15
N ASP A 166 1.13 10.40 9.05
CA ASP A 166 0.34 9.98 10.20
C ASP A 166 0.77 8.60 10.69
N VAL A 167 0.65 8.39 12.01
CA VAL A 167 1.11 7.17 12.67
C VAL A 167 -0.07 6.29 13.07
N ILE A 168 0.04 5.00 12.78
CA ILE A 168 -0.87 3.97 13.28
C ILE A 168 -0.08 2.72 13.69
N ASN A 169 -0.31 2.24 14.91
CA ASN A 169 0.36 1.07 15.49
C ASN A 169 1.88 1.12 15.30
N ASN A 170 2.51 2.24 15.69
CA ASN A 170 3.95 2.52 15.54
C ASN A 170 4.49 2.51 14.09
N MET A 171 3.62 2.65 13.10
CA MET A 171 4.02 2.78 11.69
C MET A 171 3.59 4.14 11.14
N THR A 172 4.53 4.82 10.49
CA THR A 172 4.23 6.01 9.71
C THR A 172 3.62 5.58 8.37
N VAL A 173 2.40 6.02 8.08
CA VAL A 173 1.72 5.72 6.82
C VAL A 173 2.15 6.72 5.76
N MET A 174 2.63 6.21 4.63
CA MET A 174 3.09 7.05 3.52
C MET A 174 2.56 6.55 2.18
N SER A 175 2.43 7.50 1.25
CA SER A 175 2.32 7.22 -0.18
C SER A 175 3.70 7.30 -0.84
N LEU A 176 3.82 6.82 -2.08
CA LEU A 176 5.07 6.94 -2.83
C LEU A 176 5.54 8.40 -2.98
N SER A 177 4.64 9.35 -3.26
CA SER A 177 5.03 10.76 -3.38
C SER A 177 5.52 11.32 -2.06
N SER A 178 4.86 10.97 -0.95
CA SER A 178 5.25 11.39 0.40
C SER A 178 6.62 10.84 0.79
N LEU A 179 6.86 9.55 0.52
CA LEU A 179 8.14 8.90 0.80
C LEU A 179 9.30 9.57 0.05
N ILE A 180 9.12 9.86 -1.24
CA ILE A 180 10.17 10.51 -2.04
C ILE A 180 10.42 11.94 -1.57
N LYS A 181 9.37 12.72 -1.27
CA LYS A 181 9.54 14.05 -0.68
C LYS A 181 10.28 13.98 0.64
N TYR A 182 9.96 12.99 1.46
CA TYR A 182 10.61 12.77 2.74
C TYR A 182 12.09 12.46 2.55
N ILE A 183 12.45 11.47 1.72
CA ILE A 183 13.84 11.11 1.43
C ILE A 183 14.63 12.34 0.97
N ASN A 184 14.10 13.10 0.00
CA ASN A 184 14.76 14.29 -0.53
C ASN A 184 14.91 15.44 0.48
N SER A 185 14.18 15.42 1.60
CA SER A 185 14.34 16.40 2.68
C SER A 185 15.42 16.01 3.70
N GLN A 186 15.93 14.77 3.60
CA GLN A 186 16.91 14.18 4.51
C GLN A 186 18.26 13.90 3.81
N THR A 187 18.40 14.37 2.56
CA THR A 187 19.59 14.34 1.70
C THR A 187 19.90 15.76 1.28
#